data_AF-A0A949XX49-F1
#
_entry.id   AF-A0A949XX49-F1
#
_cell.length_a   1.000
_cell.length_b   1.000
_cell.length_c   1.000
_cell.angle_alpha   90.00
_cell.angle_beta   90.00
_cell.angle_gamma   90.00
#
_symmetry.space_group_name_H-M   'P 1'
#
loop_
_entity.id
_entity.type
_entity.pdbx_description
1 polymer ?
#
loop_
_entity_poly.entity_id
_entity_poly.type
_entity_poly.pdbx_seq_one_letter_code
_entity_poly.pdbx_strand_id
1 'polypeptide(L)'
;YELLSNGLILGTVFGHMAVSPNARNFFTFVTAHGPFELTAIVFAGAAGLRLGSGLIDTRGQTRLASLRREARCALPIVGASVVLFILAAFLEGFVSASSLPYGAKAGIALACAALLVAYLALGGRRASSDV
;
A
#
# COMPACT_ATOMS: atom_id res chain seq x y z
N TYR A 1 14.74 2.12 -5.71
CA TYR A 1 14.77 0.79 -6.34
C TYR A 1 13.76 -0.15 -5.72
N GLU A 2 13.47 -0.06 -4.41
CA GLU A 2 12.54 -0.98 -3.72
C GLU A 2 11.16 -1.16 -4.38
N LEU A 3 10.49 -0.08 -4.80
CA LEU A 3 9.20 -0.22 -5.51
C LEU A 3 9.32 -0.99 -6.83
N LEU A 4 10.43 -0.81 -7.55
CA LEU A 4 10.71 -1.55 -8.77
C LEU A 4 10.98 -3.02 -8.45
N SER A 5 11.78 -3.31 -7.43
CA SER A 5 12.03 -4.67 -6.97
C SER A 5 10.73 -5.38 -6.56
N ASN A 6 9.87 -4.71 -5.78
CA ASN A 6 8.56 -5.24 -5.41
C ASN A 6 7.70 -5.54 -6.64
N GLY A 7 7.64 -4.61 -7.60
CA GLY A 7 6.89 -4.81 -8.84
C GLY A 7 7.42 -5.98 -9.68
N LEU A 8 8.74 -6.12 -9.81
CA LEU A 8 9.37 -7.23 -10.54
C LEU A 8 9.12 -8.57 -9.84
N ILE A 9 9.27 -8.64 -8.52
CA ILE A 9 9.04 -9.87 -7.75
C ILE A 9 7.57 -10.26 -7.83
N LEU A 10 6.65 -9.34 -7.55
CA LEU A 10 5.20 -9.59 -7.65
C LEU A 10 4.82 -10.02 -9.06
N GLY A 11 5.27 -9.31 -10.09
CA GLY A 11 4.99 -9.65 -11.48
C GLY A 11 5.50 -11.05 -11.86
N THR A 12 6.71 -11.40 -11.41
CA THR A 12 7.29 -12.73 -11.65
C THR A 12 6.49 -13.82 -10.95
N VAL A 13 6.14 -13.63 -9.68
CA VAL A 13 5.36 -14.60 -8.91
C VAL A 13 3.96 -14.76 -9.51
N PHE A 14 3.24 -13.67 -9.79
CA PHE A 14 1.92 -13.72 -10.40
C PHE A 14 1.95 -14.36 -11.79
N GLY A 15 2.94 -14.00 -12.62
CA GLY A 15 3.11 -14.57 -13.96
C GLY A 15 3.35 -16.08 -13.92
N HIS A 16 4.24 -16.53 -13.03
CA HIS A 16 4.50 -17.96 -12.85
C HIS A 16 3.28 -18.71 -12.30
N MET A 17 2.64 -18.16 -11.27
CA MET A 17 1.49 -18.80 -10.62
C MET A 17 0.28 -18.89 -11.55
N ALA A 18 0.10 -17.94 -12.46
CA ALA A 18 -1.02 -17.92 -13.41
C ALA A 18 -1.04 -19.10 -14.38
N VAL A 19 0.12 -19.66 -14.72
CA VAL A 19 0.24 -20.85 -15.59
C VAL A 19 0.45 -22.14 -14.79
N SER A 20 0.53 -22.06 -13.47
CA SER A 20 0.70 -23.22 -12.61
C SER A 20 -0.63 -23.97 -12.38
N PRO A 21 -0.59 -25.27 -12.03
CA PRO A 21 -1.78 -26.01 -11.59
C PRO A 21 -2.50 -25.37 -10.38
N ASN A 22 -1.77 -24.57 -9.60
CA ASN A 22 -2.26 -23.91 -8.40
C ASN A 22 -2.83 -22.51 -8.66
N ALA A 23 -2.93 -22.06 -9.92
CA ALA A 23 -3.38 -20.71 -10.29
C ALA A 23 -4.67 -20.31 -9.57
N ARG A 24 -5.68 -21.18 -9.59
CA ARG A 24 -6.97 -20.92 -8.94
C ARG A 24 -6.84 -20.71 -7.44
N ASN A 25 -6.07 -21.56 -6.76
CA ASN A 25 -5.85 -21.44 -5.32
C ASN A 25 -5.12 -20.13 -5.00
N PHE A 26 -4.04 -19.85 -5.74
CA PHE A 26 -3.25 -18.62 -5.59
C PHE A 26 -4.10 -17.37 -5.71
N PHE A 27 -4.82 -17.19 -6.83
CA PHE A 27 -5.67 -16.02 -7.01
C PHE A 27 -6.78 -15.95 -5.96
N THR A 28 -7.38 -17.08 -5.58
CA THR A 28 -8.39 -17.11 -4.51
C THR A 28 -7.83 -16.68 -3.16
N PHE A 29 -6.58 -17.03 -2.87
CA PHE A 29 -5.91 -16.68 -1.63
C PHE A 29 -5.54 -15.19 -1.59
N VAL A 30 -4.86 -14.67 -2.61
CA VAL A 30 -4.30 -13.30 -2.59
C VAL A 30 -5.34 -12.19 -2.79
N THR A 31 -6.50 -12.50 -3.40
CA THR A 31 -7.48 -11.50 -3.81
C THR A 31 -7.97 -10.61 -2.66
N ALA A 32 -8.26 -11.18 -1.49
CA ALA A 32 -8.93 -10.44 -0.42
C ALA A 32 -8.04 -9.37 0.24
N HIS A 33 -6.78 -9.69 0.53
CA HIS A 33 -5.86 -8.80 1.25
C HIS A 33 -5.05 -7.87 0.32
N GLY A 34 -4.92 -8.24 -0.96
CA GLY A 34 -4.11 -7.51 -1.95
C GLY A 34 -4.35 -5.99 -2.04
N PRO A 35 -5.59 -5.47 -1.99
CA PRO A 35 -5.82 -4.03 -2.05
C PRO A 35 -5.11 -3.23 -0.95
N PHE A 36 -5.12 -3.73 0.30
CA PHE A 36 -4.45 -3.07 1.41
C PHE A 36 -2.94 -3.22 1.32
N GLU A 37 -2.43 -4.42 1.00
CA GLU A 37 -1.00 -4.68 0.91
C GLU A 37 -0.33 -3.84 -0.18
N LEU A 38 -0.88 -3.83 -1.40
CA LEU A 38 -0.33 -3.06 -2.52
C LEU A 38 -0.35 -1.56 -2.25
N THR A 39 -1.42 -1.06 -1.62
CA THR A 39 -1.52 0.35 -1.23
C THR A 39 -0.51 0.69 -0.13
N ALA A 40 -0.31 -0.20 0.84
CA ALA A 40 0.69 -0.03 1.90
C ALA A 40 2.11 0.06 1.33
N ILE A 41 2.46 -0.77 0.33
CA ILE A 41 3.75 -0.71 -0.39
C ILE A 41 3.93 0.65 -1.06
N VAL A 42 2.91 1.13 -1.78
CA VAL A 42 2.95 2.44 -2.45
C VAL A 42 3.13 3.57 -1.44
N PHE A 43 2.41 3.55 -0.32
CA PHE A 43 2.54 4.56 0.73
C PHE A 43 3.92 4.55 1.39
N ALA A 44 4.48 3.37 1.69
CA ALA A 44 5.83 3.24 2.21
C ALA A 44 6.86 3.83 1.23
N GLY A 45 6.72 3.53 -0.06
CA GLY A 45 7.56 4.11 -1.11
C GLY A 45 7.42 5.63 -1.22
N ALA A 46 6.19 6.16 -1.17
CA ALA A 46 5.94 7.60 -1.21
C ALA A 46 6.55 8.34 -0.01
N ALA A 47 6.44 7.77 1.20
CA ALA A 47 7.10 8.29 2.39
C ALA A 47 8.62 8.31 2.24
N GLY A 48 9.21 7.23 1.71
CA GLY A 48 10.64 7.16 1.41
C GLY A 48 11.10 8.20 0.39
N LEU A 49 10.35 8.40 -0.70
CA LEU A 49 10.61 9.44 -1.69
C LEU A 49 10.54 10.84 -1.09
N ARG A 50 9.59 11.09 -0.19
CA ARG A 50 9.49 12.37 0.52
C ARG A 50 10.70 12.64 1.40
N LEU A 51 11.13 11.66 2.19
CA LEU A 51 12.37 11.77 2.98
C LEU A 51 13.59 11.99 2.09
N GLY A 52 13.69 11.23 0.98
CA GLY A 52 14.75 11.37 -0.01
C GLY A 52 14.81 12.76 -0.64
N SER A 53 13.65 13.35 -0.96
CA SER A 53 13.59 14.72 -1.49
C SER A 53 14.16 15.75 -0.51
N GLY A 54 13.93 15.59 0.80
CA GLY A 54 14.50 16.46 1.83
C GLY A 54 16.03 16.39 1.96
N LEU A 55 16.65 15.30 1.47
CA LEU A 55 18.11 15.18 1.38
C LEU A 55 18.69 15.84 0.13
N ILE A 56 17.90 15.94 -0.95
CA ILE A 56 18.31 16.50 -2.24
C ILE A 56 18.09 18.03 -2.23
N ASP A 57 16.86 18.46 -1.97
CA ASP A 57 16.50 19.88 -1.84
C ASP A 57 16.31 20.25 -0.37
N THR A 58 17.35 20.84 0.23
CA THR A 58 17.31 21.25 1.63
C THR A 58 16.61 22.58 1.87
N ARG A 59 16.35 23.35 0.80
CA ARG A 59 15.78 24.71 0.86
C ARG A 59 16.53 25.63 1.84
N GLY A 60 17.86 25.60 1.78
CA GLY A 60 18.74 26.43 2.62
C GLY A 60 18.92 25.94 4.07
N GLN A 61 18.30 24.81 4.45
CA GLN A 61 18.49 24.21 5.77
C GLN A 61 19.67 23.23 5.79
N THR A 62 20.15 22.89 6.99
CA THR A 62 21.05 21.72 7.14
C THR A 62 20.31 20.45 6.71
N ARG A 63 21.04 19.44 6.20
CA ARG A 63 20.43 18.16 5.77
C ARG A 63 19.59 17.52 6.88
N LEU A 64 20.06 17.59 8.13
CA LEU A 64 19.32 17.07 9.28
C LEU A 64 18.03 17.85 9.57
N ALA A 65 18.07 19.19 9.47
CA ALA A 65 16.88 20.02 9.67
C ALA A 65 15.85 19.81 8.55
N SER A 66 16.29 19.74 7.29
CA SER A 66 15.43 19.42 6.15
C SER A 66 14.80 18.03 6.28
N LEU A 67 15.58 17.02 6.66
CA LEU A 67 15.07 15.68 6.95
C LEU A 67 14.01 15.68 8.06
N ARG A 68 14.23 16.39 9.17
CA ARG A 68 13.25 16.49 10.26
C ARG A 68 11.94 17.14 9.78
N ARG A 69 12.03 18.14 8.90
CA ARG A 69 10.86 18.79 8.29
C ARG A 69 10.07 17.79 7.44
N GLU A 70 10.72 17.10 6.50
CA GLU A 70 10.05 16.14 5.64
C GLU A 70 9.53 14.91 6.42
N ALA A 71 10.25 14.48 7.46
CA ALA A 71 9.83 13.38 8.31
C ALA A 71 8.50 13.63 9.02
N ARG A 72 8.24 14.87 9.47
CA ARG A 72 6.95 15.23 10.09
C ARG A 72 5.77 15.01 9.14
N CYS A 73 5.98 15.22 7.85
CA CYS A 73 4.96 14.99 6.84
C CYS A 73 4.94 13.54 6.31
N ALA A 74 6.06 12.83 6.36
CA ALA A 74 6.15 11.43 5.97
C ALA A 74 5.60 10.47 7.04
N LEU A 75 5.73 10.81 8.33
CA LEU A 75 5.29 9.98 9.45
C LEU A 75 3.82 9.54 9.36
N PRO A 76 2.83 10.41 9.06
CA PRO A 76 1.45 9.99 8.88
C PRO A 76 1.27 8.97 7.74
N ILE A 77 2.05 9.10 6.65
CA ILE A 77 2.00 8.19 5.50
C ILE A 77 2.55 6.81 5.89
N VAL A 78 3.67 6.79 6.64
CA VAL A 78 4.23 5.54 7.20
C VAL A 78 3.23 4.90 8.16
N GLY A 79 2.64 5.68 9.06
CA GLY A 79 1.61 5.18 9.99
C GLY A 79 0.42 4.55 9.26
N ALA A 80 -0.05 5.19 8.18
CA ALA A 80 -1.10 4.63 7.34
C ALA A 80 -0.66 3.32 6.66
N SER A 81 0.56 3.25 6.13
CA SER A 81 1.13 2.02 5.55
C SER A 81 1.17 0.87 6.57
N VAL A 82 1.62 1.12 7.81
CA VAL A 82 1.64 0.12 8.88
C VAL A 82 0.23 -0.38 9.20
N VAL A 83 -0.74 0.52 9.34
CA VAL A 83 -2.14 0.13 9.60
C VAL A 83 -2.68 -0.72 8.45
N LEU A 84 -2.42 -0.35 7.20
CA LEU A 84 -2.85 -1.11 6.03
C LEU A 84 -2.20 -2.51 5.99
N PHE A 85 -0.92 -2.66 6.31
CA PHE A 85 -0.30 -3.99 6.40
C PHE A 85 -0.90 -4.84 7.51
N ILE A 86 -1.20 -4.27 8.66
CA ILE A 86 -1.88 -4.99 9.75
C ILE A 86 -3.26 -5.48 9.25
N LEU A 87 -4.05 -4.61 8.63
CA LEU A 87 -5.35 -4.99 8.06
C LEU A 87 -5.22 -6.06 6.98
N ALA A 88 -4.21 -5.98 6.11
CA ALA A 88 -3.90 -7.00 5.12
C ALA A 88 -3.59 -8.34 5.79
N ALA A 89 -2.76 -8.36 6.83
CA ALA A 89 -2.43 -9.58 7.58
C ALA A 89 -3.65 -10.21 8.26
N PHE A 90 -4.59 -9.40 8.77
CA PHE A 90 -5.88 -9.92 9.26
C PHE A 90 -6.70 -10.55 8.13
N LEU A 91 -6.80 -9.91 6.96
CA LEU A 91 -7.51 -10.49 5.82
C LEU A 91 -6.80 -11.76 5.29
N GLU A 92 -5.48 -11.81 5.36
CA GLU A 92 -4.71 -13.01 5.03
C GLU A 92 -5.04 -14.16 5.99
N GLY A 93 -4.85 -13.94 7.28
CA GLY A 93 -5.02 -14.96 8.31
C GLY A 93 -6.45 -15.46 8.46
N PHE A 94 -7.46 -14.59 8.31
CA PHE A 94 -8.86 -14.96 8.56
C PHE A 94 -9.67 -15.18 7.28
N VAL A 95 -9.51 -14.34 6.25
CA VAL A 95 -10.32 -14.45 5.02
C VAL A 95 -9.63 -15.35 4.00
N SER A 96 -8.33 -15.16 3.79
CA SER A 96 -7.59 -15.86 2.72
C SER A 96 -7.45 -17.35 3.04
N ALA A 97 -7.17 -17.68 4.31
CA ALA A 97 -7.12 -19.06 4.81
C ALA A 97 -8.49 -19.74 5.00
N SER A 98 -9.60 -18.99 4.90
CA SER A 98 -10.94 -19.57 5.06
C SER A 98 -11.43 -20.35 3.83
N SER A 99 -12.44 -21.19 4.04
CA SER A 99 -13.19 -21.92 3.00
C SER A 99 -14.20 -21.06 2.23
N LEU A 100 -14.18 -19.72 2.40
CA LEU A 100 -15.07 -18.83 1.68
C LEU A 100 -14.92 -18.99 0.15
N PRO A 101 -16.02 -18.98 -0.61
CA PRO A 101 -15.95 -19.04 -2.06
C PRO A 101 -15.28 -17.78 -2.63
N TYR A 102 -14.70 -17.91 -3.81
CA TYR A 102 -14.00 -16.80 -4.48
C TYR A 102 -14.85 -15.52 -4.57
N GLY A 103 -16.15 -15.63 -4.88
CA GLY A 103 -17.04 -14.47 -4.96
C GLY A 103 -17.12 -13.66 -3.66
N ALA A 104 -17.09 -14.31 -2.50
CA ALA A 104 -17.07 -13.61 -1.21
C ALA A 104 -15.72 -12.90 -0.97
N LYS A 105 -14.60 -13.57 -1.27
CA LYS A 105 -13.26 -12.98 -1.16
C LYS A 105 -13.07 -11.79 -2.12
N ALA A 106 -13.60 -11.89 -3.33
CA ALA A 106 -13.62 -10.81 -4.32
C ALA A 106 -14.52 -9.64 -3.88
N GLY A 107 -15.68 -9.92 -3.28
CA GLY A 107 -16.54 -8.89 -2.70
C GLY A 107 -15.84 -8.10 -1.58
N ILE A 108 -15.12 -8.79 -0.70
CA ILE A 108 -14.29 -8.16 0.35
C ILE A 108 -13.18 -7.30 -0.29
N ALA A 109 -12.49 -7.81 -1.30
CA ALA A 109 -11.45 -7.07 -2.02
C ALA A 109 -11.99 -5.77 -2.64
N LEU A 110 -13.16 -5.84 -3.29
CA LEU A 110 -13.83 -4.67 -3.87
C LEU A 110 -14.26 -3.67 -2.80
N ALA A 111 -14.77 -4.14 -1.66
CA ALA A 111 -15.12 -3.27 -0.54
C ALA A 111 -13.87 -2.56 0.04
N CYS A 112 -12.78 -3.28 0.25
CA CYS A 112 -11.50 -2.71 0.68
C CYS A 112 -10.97 -1.67 -0.33
N ALA A 113 -11.01 -1.98 -1.62
CA ALA A 113 -10.62 -1.06 -2.68
C ALA A 113 -11.51 0.19 -2.71
N ALA A 114 -12.83 0.04 -2.60
CA ALA A 114 -13.77 1.15 -2.55
C ALA A 114 -13.54 2.05 -1.32
N LEU A 115 -13.26 1.46 -0.15
CA LEU A 115 -12.91 2.20 1.06
C LEU A 115 -11.62 3.02 0.87
N LEU A 116 -10.58 2.43 0.27
CA LEU A 116 -9.34 3.13 -0.05
C LEU A 116 -9.57 4.29 -1.02
N VAL A 117 -10.32 4.06 -2.09
CA VAL A 117 -10.67 5.10 -3.07
C VAL A 117 -11.48 6.21 -2.41
N ALA A 118 -12.47 5.87 -1.59
CA ALA A 118 -13.25 6.85 -0.85
C ALA A 118 -12.39 7.66 0.12
N TYR A 119 -11.50 7.01 0.88
CA TYR A 119 -10.56 7.66 1.79
C TYR A 119 -9.66 8.65 1.05
N LEU A 120 -9.05 8.24 -0.06
CA LEU A 120 -8.17 9.10 -0.87
C LEU A 120 -8.94 10.28 -1.48
N ALA A 121 -10.13 10.03 -2.03
CA ALA A 121 -10.96 11.08 -2.61
C ALA A 121 -11.47 12.08 -1.56
N LEU A 122 -11.83 11.62 -0.35
CA LEU A 122 -12.26 12.47 0.76
C LEU A 122 -11.10 13.23 1.42
N GLY A 123 -9.95 12.57 1.59
CA GLY A 123 -8.77 13.15 2.23
C GLY A 123 -8.16 14.33 1.48
N GLY A 124 -8.18 14.30 0.14
CA GLY A 124 -7.63 15.38 -0.69
C GLY A 124 -8.44 16.68 -0.72
N ARG A 125 -9.68 16.69 -0.19
CA ARG A 125 -10.61 17.83 -0.30
C ARG A 125 -10.43 18.91 0.77
N ARG A 126 -9.58 18.72 1.77
CA ARG A 126 -9.40 19.65 2.90
C ARG A 126 -8.21 20.62 2.74
N ALA A 127 -7.61 20.73 1.56
CA ALA A 127 -6.43 21.57 1.33
C ALA A 127 -6.73 22.95 0.70
N SER A 128 -8.00 23.36 0.60
CA SER A 128 -8.41 24.63 -0.03
C SER A 128 -9.25 25.49 0.92
N SER A 129 -8.65 25.84 2.06
CA SER A 129 -9.07 26.94 2.92
C SER A 129 -7.88 27.24 3.83
N ASP A 130 -6.91 27.99 3.30
CA ASP A 130 -5.94 28.84 4.01
C ASP A 130 -4.81 29.21 3.01
N VAL A 131 -5.10 30.20 2.17
CA VAL A 131 -4.11 31.06 1.49
C VAL A 131 -4.57 32.50 1.68
#